data_AF-A0A7C6A322-F1
#
_entry.id   AF-A0A7C6A322-F1
#
_cell.length_a   1.000
_cell.length_b   1.000
_cell.length_c   1.000
_cell.angle_alpha   90.00
_cell.angle_beta   90.00
_cell.angle_gamma   90.00
#
_symmetry.space_group_name_H-M   'P 1'
#
loop_
_entity.id
_entity.type
_entity.pdbx_description
1 polymer ?
#
loop_
_entity_poly.entity_id
_entity_poly.type
_entity_poly.pdbx_seq_one_letter_code
_entity_poly.pdbx_strand_id
1 'polypeptide(L)'
;TQIDGLGHITRGQDDHWYNGFREQDYGRDFGLMKADDDSIPPLVARAVLVDVAGWKKVEALPGKFAIGPKELEGALARQKIDIEPGDVVLIRTGTLRYWGETGADHARLAEHDSAGLTLDGARWLVEQKGAVLIGSDTSGLEWGGDPALPVHEYLLVEQGVHIGELFYLEELARDQAWRFALIVTTNRIRGATAGFALRPIALR
;
A
#
# COMPACT_ATOMS: atom_id res chain seq x y z
N THR A 1 -6.49 7.98 -3.16
CA THR A 1 -5.67 6.87 -3.68
C THR A 1 -4.36 7.42 -4.20
N GLN A 2 -3.25 6.84 -3.76
CA GLN A 2 -1.90 7.21 -4.15
C GLN A 2 -0.99 5.98 -4.26
N ILE A 3 0.16 6.15 -4.91
CA ILE A 3 1.27 5.20 -4.89
C ILE A 3 2.52 5.98 -4.48
N ASP A 4 3.23 5.49 -3.48
CA ASP A 4 4.43 6.14 -2.98
C ASP A 4 5.64 5.75 -3.82
N GLY A 5 6.43 6.77 -4.17
CA GLY A 5 7.71 6.61 -4.85
C GLY A 5 8.78 6.04 -3.93
N LEU A 6 9.82 5.46 -4.51
CA LEU A 6 10.94 4.90 -3.73
C LEU A 6 11.74 5.98 -2.97
N GLY A 7 11.55 7.25 -3.34
CA GLY A 7 12.07 8.41 -2.63
C GLY A 7 11.11 9.05 -1.63
N HIS A 8 9.98 8.41 -1.28
CA HIS A 8 8.96 8.99 -0.40
C HIS A 8 9.46 9.23 1.02
N ILE A 9 10.32 8.34 1.53
CA ILE A 9 10.98 8.49 2.84
C ILE A 9 12.47 8.18 2.74
N THR A 10 13.28 8.80 3.58
CA THR A 10 14.71 8.50 3.73
C THR A 10 14.94 7.56 4.91
N ARG A 11 16.14 6.98 4.97
CA ARG A 11 16.62 6.22 6.12
C ARG A 11 18.09 6.51 6.40
N GLY A 12 18.49 6.29 7.65
CA GLY A 12 19.89 6.33 8.07
C GLY A 12 20.41 7.75 8.30
N GLN A 13 21.66 7.85 8.74
CA GLN A 13 22.27 9.15 9.03
C GLN A 13 22.65 9.94 7.76
N ASP A 14 22.69 9.28 6.61
CA ASP A 14 23.00 9.87 5.31
C ASP A 14 21.77 10.11 4.44
N ASP A 15 20.57 10.00 5.03
CA ASP A 15 19.28 10.28 4.40
C ASP A 15 19.15 9.65 3.00
N HIS A 16 19.35 8.33 2.93
CA HIS A 16 19.33 7.61 1.66
C HIS A 16 17.94 7.04 1.33
N TRP A 17 17.66 6.96 0.04
CA TRP A 17 16.57 6.25 -0.60
C TRP A 17 17.02 4.88 -1.11
N TYR A 18 16.09 4.16 -1.74
CA TYR A 18 16.38 2.94 -2.47
C TYR A 18 17.61 3.07 -3.38
N ASN A 19 18.39 1.99 -3.49
CA ASN A 19 19.61 1.91 -4.28
C ASN A 19 20.75 2.84 -3.80
N GLY A 20 20.66 3.38 -2.58
CA GLY A 20 21.70 4.20 -1.95
C GLY A 20 21.79 5.63 -2.49
N PHE A 21 20.76 6.12 -3.19
CA PHE A 21 20.69 7.52 -3.57
C PHE A 21 20.52 8.39 -2.32
N ARG A 22 21.34 9.42 -2.15
CA ARG A 22 21.31 10.28 -0.96
C ARG A 22 20.64 11.60 -1.23
N GLU A 23 19.93 12.11 -0.22
CA GLU A 23 19.27 13.41 -0.25
C GLU A 23 20.26 14.53 -0.61
N GLN A 24 21.44 14.57 0.03
CA GLN A 24 22.47 15.57 -0.25
C GLN A 24 22.92 15.62 -1.73
N ASP A 25 22.84 14.49 -2.45
CA ASP A 25 23.36 14.34 -3.80
C ASP A 25 22.26 14.57 -4.85
N TYR A 26 21.02 14.20 -4.54
CA TYR A 26 19.91 14.12 -5.50
C TYR A 26 18.63 14.86 -5.10
N GLY A 27 18.55 15.41 -3.89
CA GLY A 27 17.49 16.31 -3.44
C GLY A 27 17.70 17.73 -3.97
N ARG A 28 16.65 18.36 -4.49
CA ARG A 28 16.69 19.73 -5.03
C ARG A 28 15.44 20.49 -4.60
N ASP A 29 15.48 21.82 -4.70
CA ASP A 29 14.34 22.71 -4.41
C ASP A 29 13.09 22.39 -5.25
N PHE A 30 13.28 21.74 -6.41
CA PHE A 30 12.21 21.31 -7.32
C PHE A 30 11.89 19.81 -7.23
N GLY A 31 12.33 19.15 -6.16
CA GLY A 31 12.05 17.75 -5.87
C GLY A 31 13.22 16.80 -6.14
N LEU A 32 12.88 15.51 -6.21
CA LEU A 32 13.84 14.42 -6.33
C LEU A 32 14.42 14.28 -7.75
N MET A 33 15.73 14.05 -7.85
CA MET A 33 16.40 13.75 -9.14
C MET A 33 16.52 12.24 -9.43
N LYS A 34 16.23 11.41 -8.44
CA LYS A 34 16.26 9.94 -8.48
C LYS A 34 15.15 9.40 -7.58
N ALA A 35 14.63 8.22 -7.93
CA ALA A 35 13.59 7.54 -7.14
C ALA A 35 12.28 8.34 -7.01
N ASP A 36 12.02 9.26 -7.95
CA ASP A 36 10.79 10.04 -8.02
C ASP A 36 9.64 9.25 -8.64
N ASP A 37 8.42 9.76 -8.49
CA ASP A 37 7.20 9.16 -9.01
C ASP A 37 7.18 9.00 -10.54
N ASP A 38 7.82 9.93 -11.29
CA ASP A 38 7.95 9.84 -12.77
C ASP A 38 8.75 8.60 -13.21
N SER A 39 9.54 8.01 -12.31
CA SER A 39 10.27 6.76 -12.59
C SER A 39 9.43 5.49 -12.47
N ILE A 40 8.21 5.59 -11.93
CA ILE A 40 7.27 4.47 -11.83
C ILE A 40 6.64 4.23 -13.21
N PRO A 41 6.86 3.06 -13.85
CA PRO A 41 6.21 2.77 -15.12
C PRO A 41 4.70 2.59 -14.90
N PRO A 42 3.88 2.78 -15.95
CA PRO A 42 2.50 2.31 -15.95
C PRO A 42 2.43 0.86 -15.46
N LEU A 43 1.71 0.63 -14.37
CA LEU A 43 1.59 -0.68 -13.77
C LEU A 43 0.39 -1.39 -14.39
N VAL A 44 0.68 -2.42 -15.19
CA VAL A 44 -0.31 -3.37 -15.71
C VAL A 44 0.08 -4.74 -15.19
N ALA A 45 -0.54 -5.15 -14.09
CA ALA A 45 -0.14 -6.34 -13.35
C ALA A 45 -1.36 -7.12 -12.88
N ARG A 46 -1.15 -8.40 -12.56
CA ARG A 46 -2.15 -9.15 -11.79
C ARG A 46 -2.16 -8.61 -10.37
N ALA A 47 -3.34 -8.43 -9.82
CA ALA A 47 -3.55 -7.98 -8.46
C ALA A 47 -4.39 -9.00 -7.69
N VAL A 48 -4.10 -9.08 -6.39
CA VAL A 48 -4.78 -9.91 -5.41
C VAL A 48 -5.39 -9.02 -4.34
N LEU A 49 -6.69 -9.13 -4.14
CA LEU A 49 -7.38 -8.50 -3.01
C LEU A 49 -7.37 -9.47 -1.82
N VAL A 50 -6.75 -9.07 -0.71
CA VAL A 50 -6.75 -9.80 0.57
C VAL A 50 -7.77 -9.16 1.50
N ASP A 51 -8.95 -9.78 1.63
CA ASP A 51 -10.08 -9.26 2.40
C ASP A 51 -10.03 -9.67 3.88
N VAL A 52 -9.17 -8.98 4.64
CA VAL A 52 -8.94 -9.27 6.07
C VAL A 52 -10.18 -8.94 6.91
N ALA A 53 -10.85 -7.82 6.64
CA ALA A 53 -12.10 -7.45 7.31
C ALA A 53 -13.20 -8.50 7.11
N GLY A 54 -13.42 -8.95 5.87
CA GLY A 54 -14.41 -10.00 5.63
C GLY A 54 -14.00 -11.36 6.20
N TRP A 55 -12.70 -11.67 6.30
CA TRP A 55 -12.23 -12.85 7.03
C TRP A 55 -12.55 -12.77 8.53
N LYS A 56 -12.35 -11.60 9.14
CA LYS A 56 -12.76 -11.32 10.53
C LYS A 56 -14.28 -11.18 10.70
N LYS A 57 -15.06 -11.18 9.62
CA LYS A 57 -16.52 -10.99 9.60
C LYS A 57 -16.93 -9.65 10.24
N VAL A 58 -16.15 -8.62 9.96
CA VAL A 58 -16.46 -7.24 10.36
C VAL A 58 -16.52 -6.36 9.11
N GLU A 59 -17.26 -5.26 9.23
CA GLU A 59 -17.36 -4.27 8.16
C GLU A 59 -16.05 -3.52 7.95
N ALA A 60 -15.40 -3.14 9.06
CA ALA A 60 -14.09 -2.53 9.12
C ALA A 60 -13.34 -3.03 10.37
N LEU A 61 -12.03 -3.23 10.23
CA LEU A 61 -11.16 -3.59 11.35
C LEU A 61 -11.07 -2.42 12.34
N PRO A 62 -11.01 -2.67 13.66
CA PRO A 62 -10.75 -1.61 14.62
C PRO A 62 -9.35 -1.02 14.40
N GLY A 63 -9.15 0.25 14.73
CA GLY A 63 -7.83 0.88 14.73
C GLY A 63 -6.82 0.07 15.53
N LYS A 64 -5.56 0.11 15.09
CA LYS A 64 -4.46 -0.70 15.63
C LYS A 64 -4.71 -2.21 15.57
N PHE A 65 -5.55 -2.69 14.66
CA PHE A 65 -5.57 -4.11 14.33
C PHE A 65 -4.31 -4.47 13.53
N ALA A 66 -3.49 -5.37 14.05
CA ALA A 66 -2.25 -5.82 13.43
C ALA A 66 -2.51 -6.90 12.38
N ILE A 67 -2.10 -6.65 11.13
CA ILE A 67 -2.23 -7.58 10.00
C ILE A 67 -0.85 -8.18 9.72
N GLY A 68 -0.59 -9.36 10.31
CA GLY A 68 0.61 -10.15 10.05
C GLY A 68 0.36 -11.33 9.10
N PRO A 69 1.36 -12.23 8.94
CA PRO A 69 1.26 -13.39 8.04
C PRO A 69 0.03 -14.25 8.31
N LYS A 70 -0.28 -14.50 9.59
CA LYS A 70 -1.44 -15.30 10.01
C LYS A 70 -2.77 -14.72 9.52
N GLU A 71 -2.94 -13.40 9.62
CA GLU A 71 -4.16 -12.71 9.19
C GLU A 71 -4.29 -12.74 7.66
N LEU A 72 -3.18 -12.53 6.95
CA LEU A 72 -3.11 -12.60 5.48
C LEU A 72 -3.43 -14.02 4.97
N GLU A 73 -2.78 -15.04 5.52
CA GLU A 73 -3.02 -16.45 5.20
C GLU A 73 -4.47 -16.86 5.50
N GLY A 74 -5.01 -16.42 6.62
CA GLY A 74 -6.41 -16.68 7.00
C GLY A 74 -7.41 -16.11 5.98
N ALA A 75 -7.17 -14.89 5.51
CA ALA A 75 -7.99 -14.25 4.47
C ALA A 75 -7.89 -14.99 3.14
N LEU A 76 -6.67 -15.27 2.67
CA LEU A 76 -6.42 -16.01 1.43
C LEU A 76 -7.06 -17.41 1.44
N ALA A 77 -6.95 -18.14 2.54
CA ALA A 77 -7.57 -19.45 2.71
C ALA A 77 -9.10 -19.39 2.62
N ARG A 78 -9.74 -18.38 3.24
CA ARG A 78 -11.18 -18.14 3.09
C ARG A 78 -11.56 -17.83 1.65
N GLN A 79 -10.75 -17.02 0.96
CA GLN A 79 -10.99 -16.60 -0.41
C GLN A 79 -10.65 -17.70 -1.44
N LYS A 80 -9.97 -18.78 -1.02
CA LYS A 80 -9.51 -19.90 -1.84
C LYS A 80 -8.62 -19.46 -3.00
N ILE A 81 -7.75 -18.51 -2.71
CA ILE A 81 -6.73 -18.00 -3.63
C ILE A 81 -5.38 -17.95 -2.92
N ASP A 82 -4.32 -17.78 -3.69
CA ASP A 82 -2.97 -17.49 -3.23
C ASP A 82 -2.38 -16.31 -4.01
N ILE A 83 -1.34 -15.71 -3.45
CA ILE A 83 -0.50 -14.68 -4.07
C ILE A 83 0.64 -15.37 -4.81
N GLU A 84 0.92 -14.90 -6.02
CA GLU A 84 2.02 -15.37 -6.85
C GLU A 84 3.09 -14.27 -7.03
N PRO A 85 4.36 -14.62 -7.29
CA PRO A 85 5.40 -13.65 -7.55
C PRO A 85 5.04 -12.69 -8.70
N GLY A 86 5.27 -11.39 -8.49
CA GLY A 86 4.90 -10.34 -9.43
C GLY A 86 3.50 -9.75 -9.21
N ASP A 87 2.73 -10.26 -8.25
CA ASP A 87 1.41 -9.73 -7.94
C ASP A 87 1.47 -8.39 -7.20
N VAL A 88 0.49 -7.54 -7.49
CA VAL A 88 0.11 -6.43 -6.63
C VAL A 88 -0.80 -6.95 -5.53
N VAL A 89 -0.52 -6.62 -4.27
CA VAL A 89 -1.34 -7.07 -3.13
C VAL A 89 -2.09 -5.88 -2.56
N LEU A 90 -3.42 -5.91 -2.60
CA LEU A 90 -4.29 -4.90 -2.01
C LEU A 90 -5.00 -5.49 -0.79
N ILE A 91 -4.79 -4.90 0.38
CA ILE A 91 -5.30 -5.37 1.67
C ILE A 91 -6.52 -4.54 2.03
N ARG A 92 -7.69 -5.19 2.14
CA ARG A 92 -8.90 -4.52 2.62
C ARG A 92 -9.04 -4.63 4.13
N THR A 93 -8.97 -3.48 4.78
CA THR A 93 -9.26 -3.26 6.20
C THR A 93 -10.71 -2.83 6.44
N GLY A 94 -11.39 -2.31 5.41
CA GLY A 94 -12.73 -1.74 5.45
C GLY A 94 -12.79 -0.27 5.83
N THR A 95 -11.66 0.40 6.12
CA THR A 95 -11.64 1.80 6.59
C THR A 95 -12.31 2.76 5.61
N LEU A 96 -11.96 2.71 4.32
CA LEU A 96 -12.45 3.68 3.33
C LEU A 96 -13.94 3.60 3.02
N ARG A 97 -14.66 2.59 3.53
CA ARG A 97 -16.12 2.58 3.44
C ARG A 97 -16.76 3.79 4.12
N TYR A 98 -16.08 4.35 5.12
CA TYR A 98 -16.53 5.53 5.86
C TYR A 98 -16.13 6.85 5.18
N TRP A 99 -15.53 6.81 3.99
CA TRP A 99 -15.18 8.03 3.25
C TRP A 99 -16.41 8.88 2.90
N GLY A 100 -17.53 8.25 2.55
CA GLY A 100 -18.72 8.96 2.07
C GLY A 100 -18.44 9.68 0.74
N GLU A 101 -19.09 10.83 0.51
CA GLU A 101 -18.93 11.61 -0.73
C GLU A 101 -17.64 12.45 -0.73
N THR A 102 -17.24 12.99 0.43
CA THR A 102 -16.19 14.00 0.52
C THR A 102 -15.06 13.67 1.50
N GLY A 103 -15.12 12.54 2.22
CA GLY A 103 -14.15 12.22 3.27
C GLY A 103 -14.26 13.07 4.54
N ALA A 104 -15.40 13.74 4.76
CA ALA A 104 -15.54 14.75 5.82
C ALA A 104 -15.65 14.17 7.24
N ASP A 105 -16.01 12.89 7.40
CA ASP A 105 -16.12 12.25 8.73
C ASP A 105 -14.76 11.72 9.19
N HIS A 106 -13.85 12.66 9.47
CA HIS A 106 -12.50 12.35 9.93
C HIS A 106 -12.49 11.58 11.26
N ALA A 107 -13.46 11.84 12.15
CA ALA A 107 -13.58 11.14 13.42
C ALA A 107 -13.87 9.65 13.19
N ARG A 108 -14.81 9.34 12.29
CA ARG A 108 -15.14 7.96 11.95
C ARG A 108 -13.99 7.23 11.27
N LEU A 109 -13.28 7.89 10.35
CA LEU A 109 -12.11 7.31 9.70
C LEU A 109 -11.01 7.01 10.72
N ALA A 110 -10.72 7.93 11.64
CA ALA A 110 -9.67 7.78 12.65
C ALA A 110 -9.90 6.58 13.60
N GLU A 111 -11.14 6.12 13.78
CA GLU A 111 -11.45 4.90 14.55
C GLU A 111 -10.83 3.63 13.92
N HIS A 112 -10.52 3.64 12.62
CA HIS A 112 -10.18 2.46 11.84
C HIS A 112 -8.84 2.57 11.11
N ASP A 113 -8.41 3.79 10.76
CA ASP A 113 -7.31 4.06 9.81
C ASP A 113 -5.92 3.56 10.25
N SER A 114 -5.75 3.21 11.52
CA SER A 114 -4.51 2.63 12.06
C SER A 114 -4.47 1.10 12.07
N ALA A 115 -5.50 0.44 11.54
CA ALA A 115 -5.43 -0.98 11.20
C ALA A 115 -4.49 -1.15 10.01
N GLY A 116 -3.52 -2.06 10.09
CA GLY A 116 -2.50 -2.09 9.06
C GLY A 116 -1.54 -3.25 9.14
N LEU A 117 -0.67 -3.29 8.14
CA LEU A 117 0.35 -4.30 7.92
C LEU A 117 1.42 -4.20 9.01
N THR A 118 1.82 -5.34 9.57
CA THR A 118 3.00 -5.40 10.44
C THR A 118 4.27 -5.57 9.60
N LEU A 119 5.44 -5.27 10.19
CA LEU A 119 6.73 -5.54 9.53
C LEU A 119 6.87 -7.02 9.13
N ASP A 120 6.45 -7.96 9.99
CA ASP A 120 6.47 -9.39 9.65
C ASP A 120 5.52 -9.73 8.49
N GLY A 121 4.37 -9.05 8.41
CA GLY A 121 3.45 -9.18 7.27
C GLY A 121 4.07 -8.66 5.98
N ALA A 122 4.72 -7.51 6.02
CA ALA A 122 5.45 -6.93 4.88
C ALA A 122 6.57 -7.87 4.41
N ARG A 123 7.39 -8.38 5.33
CA ARG A 123 8.44 -9.37 5.02
C ARG A 123 7.88 -10.62 4.37
N TRP A 124 6.79 -11.15 4.89
CA TRP A 124 6.15 -12.32 4.30
C TRP A 124 5.65 -12.06 2.88
N LEU A 125 5.00 -10.92 2.63
CA LEU A 125 4.52 -10.53 1.30
C LEU A 125 5.66 -10.34 0.28
N VAL A 126 6.77 -9.75 0.70
CA VAL A 126 7.93 -9.54 -0.18
C VAL A 126 8.74 -10.82 -0.34
N GLU A 127 9.25 -11.37 0.77
CA GLU A 127 10.26 -12.45 0.75
C GLU A 127 9.68 -13.80 0.37
N GLN A 128 8.43 -14.10 0.77
CA GLN A 128 7.81 -15.40 0.48
C GLN A 128 6.84 -15.36 -0.70
N LYS A 129 6.16 -14.23 -0.92
CA LYS A 129 5.15 -14.10 -1.98
C LYS A 129 5.61 -13.32 -3.20
N GLY A 130 6.69 -12.53 -3.11
CA GLY A 130 7.23 -11.78 -4.24
C GLY A 130 6.31 -10.65 -4.71
N ALA A 131 5.60 -9.99 -3.78
CA ALA A 131 4.74 -8.84 -4.09
C ALA A 131 5.58 -7.65 -4.60
N VAL A 132 5.10 -6.98 -5.65
CA VAL A 132 5.80 -5.85 -6.30
C VAL A 132 5.22 -4.47 -5.94
N LEU A 133 3.99 -4.46 -5.44
CA LEU A 133 3.33 -3.31 -4.84
C LEU A 133 2.41 -3.84 -3.74
N ILE A 134 2.43 -3.20 -2.57
CA ILE A 134 1.56 -3.55 -1.46
C ILE A 134 0.77 -2.31 -1.09
N GLY A 135 -0.56 -2.43 -1.07
CA GLY A 135 -1.41 -1.32 -0.71
C GLY A 135 -2.59 -1.69 0.17
N SER A 136 -3.24 -0.69 0.73
CA SER A 136 -4.44 -0.84 1.54
C SER A 136 -5.46 0.27 1.27
N ASP A 137 -6.60 0.14 1.94
CA ASP A 137 -7.63 1.14 2.05
C ASP A 137 -7.48 2.03 3.31
N THR A 138 -6.26 2.15 3.86
CA THR A 138 -5.89 3.08 4.94
C THR A 138 -4.93 4.15 4.45
N SER A 139 -4.73 5.21 5.24
CA SER A 139 -3.86 6.35 4.91
C SER A 139 -2.37 6.14 5.18
N GLY A 140 -1.99 5.02 5.80
CA GLY A 140 -0.60 4.76 6.19
C GLY A 140 -0.10 3.36 5.85
N LEU A 141 -0.94 2.46 5.32
CA LEU A 141 -0.69 1.01 5.14
C LEU A 141 -0.36 0.20 6.42
N GLU A 142 0.44 0.75 7.32
CA GLU A 142 1.10 0.07 8.42
C GLU A 142 0.35 0.14 9.74
N TRP A 143 0.67 -0.81 10.61
CA TRP A 143 0.02 -0.95 11.89
C TRP A 143 0.46 0.12 12.90
N GLY A 144 -0.51 0.69 13.61
CA GLY A 144 -0.26 1.30 14.91
C GLY A 144 0.24 2.75 14.90
N GLY A 145 0.53 3.31 13.72
CA GLY A 145 0.98 4.70 13.57
C GLY A 145 2.31 4.96 14.27
N ASP A 146 3.23 3.99 14.22
CA ASP A 146 4.58 4.16 14.73
C ASP A 146 5.27 5.28 13.94
N PRO A 147 5.73 6.37 14.59
CA PRO A 147 6.38 7.46 13.87
C PRO A 147 7.69 7.03 13.18
N ALA A 148 8.25 5.87 13.50
CA ALA A 148 9.41 5.32 12.81
C ALA A 148 9.09 4.69 11.44
N LEU A 149 7.81 4.47 11.12
CA LEU A 149 7.34 3.92 9.84
C LEU A 149 8.12 2.69 9.33
N PRO A 150 8.31 1.64 10.16
CA PRO A 150 9.21 0.52 9.83
C PRO A 150 8.78 -0.27 8.59
N VAL A 151 7.48 -0.28 8.26
CA VAL A 151 6.98 -0.93 7.04
C VAL A 151 7.33 -0.10 5.82
N HIS A 152 7.19 1.23 5.89
CA HIS A 152 7.64 2.10 4.81
C HIS A 152 9.14 1.96 4.55
N GLU A 153 9.96 1.98 5.62
CA GLU A 153 11.41 1.86 5.48
C GLU A 153 11.78 0.55 4.77
N TYR A 154 11.19 -0.55 5.25
CA TYR A 154 11.43 -1.86 4.66
C TYR A 154 11.00 -1.92 3.19
N LEU A 155 9.77 -1.51 2.87
CA LEU A 155 9.25 -1.64 1.51
C LEU A 155 9.96 -0.71 0.53
N LEU A 156 10.00 0.60 0.82
CA LEU A 156 10.47 1.60 -0.13
C LEU A 156 11.99 1.65 -0.20
N VAL A 157 12.68 1.65 0.94
CA VAL A 157 14.14 1.87 0.99
C VAL A 157 14.92 0.56 0.90
N GLU A 158 14.53 -0.47 1.67
CA GLU A 158 15.27 -1.74 1.68
C GLU A 158 14.94 -2.64 0.48
N GLN A 159 13.65 -2.75 0.10
CA GLN A 159 13.20 -3.73 -0.90
C GLN A 159 12.91 -3.12 -2.29
N GLY A 160 12.64 -1.82 -2.38
CA GLY A 160 12.23 -1.20 -3.64
C GLY A 160 10.82 -1.58 -4.08
N VAL A 161 9.93 -1.85 -3.12
CA VAL A 161 8.53 -2.22 -3.32
C VAL A 161 7.65 -1.02 -3.02
N HIS A 162 6.78 -0.66 -3.97
CA HIS A 162 5.89 0.50 -3.83
C HIS A 162 4.78 0.28 -2.81
N ILE A 163 4.38 1.37 -2.16
CA ILE A 163 3.25 1.42 -1.23
C ILE A 163 2.05 2.03 -1.94
N GLY A 164 0.86 1.47 -1.69
CA GLY A 164 -0.41 2.02 -2.17
C GLY A 164 -1.33 2.38 -1.02
N GLU A 165 -1.82 3.60 -0.98
CA GLU A 165 -2.68 4.06 0.11
C GLU A 165 -4.01 4.58 -0.41
N LEU A 166 -5.02 4.52 0.46
CA LEU A 166 -6.36 4.98 0.18
C LEU A 166 -6.95 4.36 -1.11
N PHE A 167 -6.69 3.08 -1.36
CA PHE A 167 -7.39 2.33 -2.43
C PHE A 167 -8.82 2.05 -1.98
N TYR A 168 -9.82 2.44 -2.77
CA TYR A 168 -11.21 2.09 -2.45
C TYR A 168 -11.50 0.64 -2.88
N LEU A 169 -11.63 -0.27 -1.92
CA LEU A 169 -11.69 -1.73 -2.18
C LEU A 169 -13.07 -2.36 -1.94
N GLU A 170 -14.08 -1.58 -1.52
CA GLU A 170 -15.39 -2.10 -1.12
C GLU A 170 -16.12 -2.82 -2.27
N GLU A 171 -16.06 -2.28 -3.49
CA GLU A 171 -16.76 -2.87 -4.65
C GLU A 171 -16.13 -4.22 -5.04
N LEU A 172 -14.80 -4.30 -5.07
CA LEU A 172 -14.08 -5.54 -5.36
C LEU A 172 -14.40 -6.62 -4.31
N ALA A 173 -14.46 -6.23 -3.03
CA ALA A 173 -14.78 -7.16 -1.95
C ALA A 173 -16.23 -7.64 -2.01
N ARG A 174 -17.18 -6.74 -2.26
CA ARG A 174 -18.60 -7.07 -2.47
C ARG A 174 -18.77 -8.07 -3.61
N ASP A 175 -18.08 -7.84 -4.72
CA ASP A 175 -18.20 -8.65 -5.93
C ASP A 175 -17.29 -9.89 -5.90
N GLN A 176 -16.58 -10.11 -4.79
CA GLN A 176 -15.66 -11.22 -4.59
C GLN A 176 -14.61 -11.33 -5.70
N ALA A 177 -14.16 -10.18 -6.20
CA ALA A 177 -13.11 -10.06 -7.21
C ALA A 177 -11.74 -10.16 -6.54
N TRP A 178 -11.35 -11.40 -6.19
CA TRP A 178 -10.11 -11.64 -5.44
C TRP A 178 -8.85 -11.58 -6.29
N ARG A 179 -8.98 -11.82 -7.59
CA ARG A 179 -7.91 -11.73 -8.59
C ARG A 179 -8.42 -10.96 -9.80
N PHE A 180 -7.64 -9.99 -10.27
CA PHE A 180 -7.99 -9.13 -11.39
C PHE A 180 -6.72 -8.55 -12.02
N ALA A 181 -6.83 -8.04 -13.24
CA ALA A 181 -5.79 -7.18 -13.82
C ALA A 181 -5.97 -5.77 -13.27
N LEU A 182 -4.93 -5.23 -12.64
CA LEU A 182 -4.87 -3.84 -12.20
C LEU A 182 -4.13 -3.02 -13.25
N ILE A 183 -4.74 -1.91 -13.65
CA ILE A 183 -4.12 -0.86 -14.45
C ILE A 183 -4.09 0.39 -13.59
N VAL A 184 -2.89 0.86 -13.26
CA VAL A 184 -2.70 2.12 -12.56
C VAL A 184 -1.48 2.84 -13.12
N THR A 185 -1.62 4.14 -13.31
CA THR A 185 -0.55 5.03 -13.77
C THR A 185 -0.39 6.13 -12.75
N THR A 186 0.83 6.56 -12.51
CA THR A 186 1.13 7.72 -11.67
C THR A 186 1.08 9.00 -12.50
N ASN A 187 0.99 10.15 -11.83
CA ASN A 187 1.03 11.43 -12.52
C ASN A 187 2.46 11.65 -13.01
N ARG A 188 2.62 12.15 -14.24
CA ARG A 188 3.96 12.37 -14.79
C ARG A 188 4.60 13.67 -14.29
N ILE A 189 4.81 13.76 -12.98
CA ILE A 189 5.35 14.93 -12.27
C ILE A 189 6.75 14.60 -11.78
N ARG A 190 7.76 15.13 -12.47
CA ARG A 190 9.16 14.95 -12.08
C ARG A 190 9.39 15.50 -10.67
N GLY A 191 10.16 14.75 -9.87
CA GLY A 191 10.56 15.12 -8.53
C GLY A 191 9.50 14.93 -7.46
N ALA A 192 8.29 14.48 -7.81
CA ALA A 192 7.26 14.12 -6.85
C ALA A 192 7.66 12.85 -6.08
N THR A 193 7.33 12.81 -4.79
CA THR A 193 7.60 11.69 -3.89
C THR A 193 6.53 10.59 -3.95
N ALA A 194 5.38 10.88 -4.56
CA ALA A 194 4.26 9.96 -4.72
C ALA A 194 3.39 10.39 -5.91
N GLY A 195 2.73 9.42 -6.53
CA GLY A 195 1.66 9.64 -7.50
C GLY A 195 0.34 9.73 -6.74
N PHE A 196 -0.45 10.78 -6.98
CA PHE A 196 -1.60 11.12 -6.13
C PHE A 196 -2.85 11.45 -6.96
N ALA A 197 -4.02 11.34 -6.32
CA ALA A 197 -5.31 11.47 -7.01
C ALA A 197 -5.43 10.50 -8.21
N LEU A 198 -4.93 9.27 -8.01
CA LEU A 198 -4.91 8.23 -9.03
C LEU A 198 -6.30 7.63 -9.23
N ARG A 199 -6.54 7.10 -10.44
CA ARG A 199 -7.77 6.36 -10.78
C ARG A 199 -7.43 4.95 -11.25
N PRO A 200 -7.12 4.02 -10.32
CA PRO A 200 -6.84 2.64 -10.68
C PRO A 200 -8.06 1.98 -11.32
N ILE A 201 -7.81 1.07 -12.27
CA ILE A 201 -8.84 0.29 -12.95
C ILE A 201 -8.59 -1.19 -12.66
N ALA A 202 -9.61 -1.89 -12.19
CA ALA A 202 -9.60 -3.34 -12.06
C ALA A 202 -10.43 -3.97 -13.18
N LEU A 203 -9.84 -4.94 -13.88
CA LEU A 203 -10.50 -5.74 -14.92
C LEU A 203 -10.54 -7.21 -14.49
N ARG A 204 -11.75 -7.79 -14.48
CA ARG A 204 -12.00 -9.18 -14.11
C ARG A 204 -12.27 -10.06 -15.32
#